data_AF-A0A497P3U3-F1
#
_entry.id   AF-A0A497P3U3-F1
#
_cell.length_a   1.000
_cell.length_b   1.000
_cell.length_c   1.000
_cell.angle_alpha   90.00
_cell.angle_beta   90.00
_cell.angle_gamma   90.00
#
_symmetry.space_group_name_H-M   'P 1'
#
loop_
_entity.id
_entity.type
_entity.pdbx_description
1 polymer ?
#
loop_
_entity_poly.entity_id
_entity_poly.type
_entity_poly.pdbx_seq_one_letter_code
_entity_poly.pdbx_strand_id
1 'polypeptide(L)'
;MAEKKVKELSEGAKRVLAILTESDKPLTLAEIKETFSTANSSHLTALRNRLMVSAEPTEKLVTTVAKRTVNVYSAVEVKEVE
;
A
#
# COMPACT_ATOMS: atom_id res chain seq x y z
N MET A 1 -28.02 26.96 -2.23
CA MET A 1 -27.49 25.84 -1.41
C MET A 1 -26.99 24.80 -2.38
N ALA A 2 -25.68 24.55 -2.43
CA ALA A 2 -25.10 23.69 -3.47
C ALA A 2 -25.47 22.23 -3.17
N GLU A 3 -26.32 21.64 -4.01
CA GLU A 3 -26.64 20.22 -3.98
C GLU A 3 -25.33 19.44 -4.12
N LYS A 4 -24.87 18.84 -3.02
CA LYS A 4 -23.76 17.88 -3.06
C LYS A 4 -24.23 16.75 -3.96
N LYS A 5 -23.83 16.77 -5.24
CA LYS A 5 -23.95 15.63 -6.14
C LYS A 5 -23.27 14.46 -5.43
N VAL A 6 -24.06 13.57 -4.83
CA VAL A 6 -23.58 12.33 -4.23
C VAL A 6 -23.16 11.47 -5.40
N LYS A 7 -21.96 11.73 -5.93
CA LYS A 7 -21.37 10.94 -7.01
C LYS A 7 -21.36 9.51 -6.50
N GLU A 8 -21.89 8.57 -7.27
CA GLU A 8 -21.85 7.17 -6.87
C GLU A 8 -20.40 6.77 -6.59
N LEU A 9 -20.20 5.88 -5.61
CA LEU A 9 -18.87 5.33 -5.33
C LEU A 9 -18.33 4.72 -6.62
N SER A 10 -17.08 5.05 -6.97
CA SER A 10 -16.42 4.39 -8.10
C SER A 10 -16.35 2.89 -7.84
N GLU A 11 -16.34 2.09 -8.89
CA GLU A 11 -16.23 0.63 -8.75
C GLU A 11 -14.99 0.23 -7.94
N GLY A 12 -13.87 0.94 -8.12
CA GLY A 12 -12.66 0.76 -7.31
C GLY A 12 -12.89 1.03 -5.82
N ALA A 13 -13.65 2.07 -5.45
CA ALA A 13 -13.96 2.35 -4.05
C ALA A 13 -14.91 1.30 -3.45
N LYS A 14 -15.91 0.83 -4.20
CA LYS A 14 -16.79 -0.27 -3.76
C LYS A 14 -16.00 -1.56 -3.52
N ARG A 15 -15.04 -1.86 -4.40
CA ARG A 15 -14.20 -3.06 -4.30
C ARG A 15 -13.22 -2.99 -3.14
N VAL A 16 -12.61 -1.83 -2.91
CA VAL A 16 -11.76 -1.60 -1.72
C VAL A 16 -12.60 -1.74 -0.43
N LEU A 17 -13.83 -1.23 -0.42
CA LEU A 17 -14.72 -1.40 0.73
C LEU A 17 -15.07 -2.87 0.95
N ALA A 18 -15.39 -3.62 -0.11
CA ALA A 18 -15.66 -5.06 -0.01
C ALA A 18 -14.47 -5.83 0.60
N ILE A 19 -13.25 -5.57 0.12
CA ILE A 19 -12.02 -6.17 0.66
C ILE A 19 -11.87 -5.85 2.15
N LEU A 20 -12.11 -4.61 2.55
CA LEU A 20 -12.04 -4.19 3.96
C LEU A 20 -13.13 -4.81 4.84
N THR A 21 -14.33 -5.06 4.30
CA THR A 21 -15.42 -5.71 5.03
C THR A 21 -15.29 -7.23 5.11
N GLU A 22 -14.69 -7.86 4.10
CA GLU A 22 -14.37 -9.30 4.11
C GLU A 22 -13.14 -9.60 4.97
N SER A 23 -12.29 -8.60 5.23
CA SER A 23 -11.12 -8.74 6.07
C SER A 23 -11.46 -8.54 7.54
N ASP A 24 -11.18 -9.54 8.38
CA ASP A 24 -11.31 -9.43 9.85
C ASP A 24 -10.31 -8.46 10.51
N LYS A 25 -9.39 -7.87 9.73
CA LYS A 25 -8.30 -7.02 10.23
C LYS A 25 -8.18 -5.73 9.42
N PRO A 26 -7.73 -4.63 10.04
CA PRO A 26 -7.41 -3.41 9.32
C PRO A 26 -6.25 -3.66 8.33
N LEU A 27 -6.49 -3.34 7.07
CA LEU A 27 -5.51 -3.48 6.00
C LEU A 27 -4.86 -2.14 5.63
N THR A 28 -3.57 -2.20 5.32
CA THR A 28 -2.83 -1.09 4.72
C THR A 28 -3.10 -1.01 3.22
N LEU A 29 -2.80 0.14 2.60
CA LEU A 29 -2.88 0.29 1.15
C LEU A 29 -2.01 -0.73 0.40
N ALA A 30 -0.90 -1.17 0.99
CA ALA A 30 -0.04 -2.19 0.41
C ALA A 30 -0.74 -3.55 0.38
N GLU A 31 -1.32 -3.98 1.50
CA GLU A 31 -2.10 -5.23 1.60
C GLU A 31 -3.32 -5.20 0.66
N ILE A 32 -4.04 -4.07 0.58
CA ILE A 32 -5.16 -3.92 -0.36
C ILE A 32 -4.66 -4.03 -1.81
N LYS A 33 -3.45 -3.55 -2.13
CA LYS A 33 -2.86 -3.66 -3.47
C LYS A 33 -2.49 -5.08 -3.85
N GLU A 34 -2.25 -5.97 -2.89
CA GLU A 34 -2.00 -7.38 -3.18
C GLU A 34 -3.26 -8.06 -3.74
N THR A 35 -4.44 -7.69 -3.24
CA THR A 35 -5.73 -8.21 -3.75
C THR A 35 -6.26 -7.38 -4.93
N PHE A 36 -6.07 -6.06 -4.89
CA PHE A 36 -6.56 -5.11 -5.89
C PHE A 36 -5.45 -4.16 -6.31
N SER A 37 -4.69 -4.55 -7.34
CA SER A 37 -3.50 -3.84 -7.81
C SER A 37 -3.73 -2.37 -8.20
N THR A 38 -4.94 -2.00 -8.60
CA THR A 38 -5.32 -0.63 -8.97
C THR A 38 -5.85 0.20 -7.79
N ALA A 39 -5.81 -0.36 -6.57
CA ALA A 39 -6.09 0.38 -5.33
C ALA A 39 -5.16 1.59 -5.21
N ASN A 40 -5.74 2.74 -4.85
CA ASN A 40 -5.00 3.99 -4.67
C ASN A 40 -5.55 4.76 -3.47
N SER A 41 -4.81 5.78 -3.05
CA SER A 41 -5.19 6.66 -1.93
C SER A 41 -6.48 7.42 -2.18
N SER A 42 -6.83 7.71 -3.44
CA SER A 42 -8.07 8.41 -3.79
C SER A 42 -9.32 7.57 -3.46
N HIS A 43 -9.28 6.25 -3.67
CA HIS A 43 -10.37 5.35 -3.27
C HIS A 43 -10.58 5.36 -1.75
N LEU A 44 -9.49 5.24 -0.98
CA LEU A 44 -9.55 5.28 0.49
C LEU A 44 -10.01 6.65 1.02
N THR A 45 -9.55 7.73 0.39
CA THR A 45 -9.96 9.10 0.75
C THR A 45 -11.45 9.32 0.49
N ALA A 46 -11.97 8.81 -0.64
CA ALA A 46 -13.40 8.88 -0.96
C ALA A 46 -14.26 8.11 0.04
N LEU A 47 -13.82 6.93 0.49
CA LEU A 47 -14.49 6.14 1.52
C LEU A 47 -14.45 6.83 2.89
N ARG A 48 -13.29 7.37 3.27
CA ARG A 48 -13.10 8.10 4.54
C ARG A 48 -13.98 9.35 4.60
N ASN A 49 -14.05 10.13 3.52
CA ASN A 49 -14.89 11.33 3.43
C ASN A 49 -16.39 11.02 3.56
N ARG A 50 -16.80 9.77 3.33
CA ARG A 50 -18.17 9.28 3.49
C ARG A 50 -18.37 8.54 4.81
N LEU A 51 -17.40 8.57 5.72
CA LEU A 51 -17.43 7.88 7.00
C LEU A 51 -17.62 6.35 6.88
N MET A 52 -17.22 5.77 5.75
CA MET A 52 -17.31 4.33 5.51
C MET A 52 -16.10 3.55 6.02
N VAL A 53 -14.98 4.23 6.25
CA VAL A 53 -13.74 3.65 6.78
C VAL A 53 -13.10 4.61 7.76
N SER A 54 -12.54 4.08 8.85
CA SER A 54 -11.65 4.83 9.75
C SER A 54 -10.21 4.62 9.35
N ALA A 55 -9.37 5.64 9.53
CA ALA A 55 -7.94 5.56 9.29
C ALA A 55 -7.21 5.94 10.58
N GLU A 56 -6.70 4.93 11.28
CA GLU A 56 -5.89 5.12 12.48
C GLU A 56 -4.41 4.98 12.10
N PRO A 57 -3.55 5.93 12.51
CA PRO A 57 -2.12 5.81 12.29
C PRO A 57 -1.59 4.60 13.08
N THR A 58 -1.09 3.60 12.38
CA THR A 58 -0.49 2.39 12.98
C THR A 58 0.93 2.24 12.45
N GLU A 59 1.89 2.03 13.36
CA GLU A 59 3.28 1.73 13.00
C GLU A 59 3.40 0.24 12.64
N LYS A 60 3.46 -0.05 11.34
CA LYS A 60 3.82 -1.39 10.81
C LYS A 60 5.18 -1.30 10.11
N LEU A 61 6.04 -2.29 10.31
CA LEU A 61 7.27 -2.46 9.54
C LEU A 61 6.92 -2.85 8.11
N VAL A 62 7.07 -1.92 7.17
CA VAL A 62 6.89 -2.17 5.73
C VAL A 62 8.25 -2.40 5.09
N THR A 63 8.55 -3.64 4.72
CA THR A 63 9.76 -3.99 3.96
C THR A 63 9.65 -3.42 2.55
N THR A 64 10.35 -2.31 2.29
CA THR A 64 10.41 -1.71 0.96
C THR A 64 11.50 -2.41 0.14
N VAL A 65 11.13 -2.93 -1.03
CA VAL A 65 12.10 -3.53 -1.97
C VAL A 65 12.79 -2.41 -2.73
N ALA A 66 13.95 -1.97 -2.23
CA ALA A 66 14.77 -0.96 -2.89
C ALA A 66 15.94 -1.63 -3.64
N LYS A 67 16.03 -1.43 -4.96
CA LYS A 67 17.22 -1.82 -5.72
C LYS A 67 18.38 -0.92 -5.33
N ARG A 68 19.46 -1.49 -4.81
CA ARG A 68 20.70 -0.79 -4.50
C ARG A 68 21.84 -1.48 -5.24
N THR A 69 22.69 -0.70 -5.89
CA THR A 69 23.96 -1.19 -6.42
C THR A 69 24.88 -1.46 -5.23
N VAL A 70 25.29 -2.70 -5.05
CA VAL A 70 26.20 -3.12 -3.98
C VAL A 70 27.49 -3.65 -4.59
N ASN A 71 28.61 -3.35 -3.94
CA ASN A 71 29.90 -3.91 -4.32
C ASN A 71 30.00 -5.33 -3.78
N VAL A 72 30.37 -6.27 -4.65
CA VAL A 72 30.70 -7.64 -4.27
C VAL A 72 32.22 -7.72 -4.11
N TYR A 73 32.67 -8.13 -2.93
CA TYR A 73 34.09 -8.26 -2.62
C TYR A 73 34.48 -9.74 -2.62
N SER A 74 35.50 -10.09 -3.41
CA SER A 74 36.14 -11.41 -3.39
C SER A 74 37.58 -11.28 -2.92
N ALA A 75 38.07 -12.26 -2.17
CA ALA A 75 39.46 -12.32 -1.72
C ALA A 75 40.40 -12.57 -2.93
N VAL A 76 41.50 -11.81 -3.00
CA VAL A 76 42.58 -12.03 -3.97
C VAL A 76 43.73 -12.67 -3.22
N GLU A 77 44.19 -13.85 -3.66
CA GLU A 77 45.37 -14.50 -3.10
C GLU A 77 46.62 -13.72 -3.54
N VAL A 78 47.26 -13.06 -2.58
CA VAL A 78 48.55 -12.39 -2.78
C VAL A 78 49.62 -13.47 -2.73
N LYS A 79 50.14 -13.88 -3.90
CA LYS A 79 51.37 -14.66 -3.95
C LYS A 79 52.53 -13.71 -3.66
N GLU A 80 53.08 -13.78 -2.45
CA GLU A 80 54.39 -13.22 -2.15
C GLU A 80 55.42 -13.88 -3.09
N VAL A 81 56.06 -13.05 -3.92
CA VAL A 81 57.19 -13.47 -4.75
C VAL A 81 58.42 -13.34 -3.86
N GLU A 82 58.90 -14.47 -3.36
CA GLU A 82 60.23 -14.60 -2.75
C GLU A 82 61.27 -14.97 -3.82
#